data_AF-A0A517T2B5-F1
#
_entry.id   AF-A0A517T2B5-F1
#
_cell.length_a   1.000
_cell.length_b   1.000
_cell.length_c   1.000
_cell.angle_alpha   90.00
_cell.angle_beta   90.00
_cell.angle_gamma   90.00
#
_symmetry.space_group_name_H-M   'P 1'
#
loop_
_entity.id
_entity.type
_entity.pdbx_description
1 polymer ?
#
loop_
_entity_poly.entity_id
_entity_poly.type
_entity_poly.pdbx_seq_one_letter_code
_entity_poly.pdbx_strand_id
1 'polypeptide(L)'
;MGHNQQLFESIASYGLHDIQPHYANGWFSKIEAEARDRGKVLGDIRLEAATGDDHSPLVSIPKHDGAAARSLHFVKWLAENHPKGNWQQFLTDDQSDLLWDKVILSGISHGSTTAARWAKHQKVARVVMFSGPRDQLESWQGLESATPANRYFGFTHILDGGWTGDHYCRSWQMLGLAEFGSIVNVDETQKPFSHSRRLITNCDVQENSSRAHSIVVRGREKWDRVWSYLFTHPVNQVGDPVPSDPNCTMDLRNK
;
A
#
# COMPACT_ATOMS: atom_id res chain seq x y z
N MET A 1 -7.14 11.94 2.21
CA MET A 1 -7.26 11.64 3.65
C MET A 1 -6.33 12.59 4.39
N GLY A 2 -6.76 13.17 5.51
CA GLY A 2 -5.91 14.05 6.31
C GLY A 2 -4.81 13.28 7.06
N HIS A 3 -3.96 14.02 7.75
CA HIS A 3 -2.93 13.46 8.64
C HIS A 3 -3.55 12.54 9.69
N ASN A 4 -2.91 11.38 9.92
CA ASN A 4 -3.33 10.40 10.91
C ASN A 4 -2.30 10.30 12.03
N GLN A 5 -2.45 11.16 13.02
CA GLN A 5 -1.50 11.31 14.12
C GLN A 5 -1.27 10.00 14.88
N GLN A 6 -2.31 9.22 15.17
CA GLN A 6 -2.17 7.97 15.93
C GLN A 6 -1.31 6.92 15.21
N LEU A 7 -1.47 6.81 13.90
CA LEU A 7 -0.67 5.89 13.10
C LEU A 7 0.78 6.36 13.04
N PHE A 8 1.00 7.66 12.84
CA PHE A 8 2.34 8.28 12.81
C PHE A 8 3.08 8.08 14.13
N GLU A 9 2.44 8.40 15.26
CA GLU A 9 3.02 8.17 16.59
C GLU A 9 3.38 6.71 16.84
N SER A 10 2.58 5.77 16.33
CA SER A 10 2.86 4.34 16.46
C SER A 10 4.07 3.94 15.61
N ILE A 11 4.11 4.34 14.34
CA ILE A 11 5.24 4.08 13.43
C ILE A 11 6.53 4.67 14.00
N ALA A 12 6.50 5.93 14.45
CA ALA A 12 7.62 6.57 15.11
C ALA A 12 8.08 5.82 16.36
N SER A 13 7.14 5.29 17.17
CA SER A 13 7.47 4.49 18.36
C SER A 13 8.18 3.17 18.04
N TYR A 14 8.09 2.68 16.80
CA TYR A 14 8.83 1.51 16.32
C TYR A 14 10.25 1.84 15.86
N GLY A 15 10.67 3.11 15.95
CA GLY A 15 11.97 3.61 15.48
C GLY A 15 12.02 3.93 13.99
N LEU A 16 10.85 4.09 13.34
CA LEU A 16 10.76 4.44 11.94
C LEU A 16 10.58 5.96 11.76
N HIS A 17 11.12 6.47 10.66
CA HIS A 17 10.87 7.83 10.21
C HIS A 17 9.66 7.81 9.26
N ASP A 18 8.73 8.75 9.42
CA ASP A 18 7.55 8.85 8.56
C ASP A 18 7.33 10.26 7.99
N ILE A 19 6.84 10.29 6.75
CA ILE A 19 6.45 11.50 6.04
C ILE A 19 5.15 11.25 5.27
N GLN A 20 4.37 12.29 5.05
CA GLN A 20 3.17 12.25 4.21
C GLN A 20 3.21 13.40 3.20
N PRO A 21 3.93 13.26 2.08
CA PRO A 21 3.92 14.28 1.05
C PRO A 21 2.55 14.34 0.38
N HIS A 22 2.03 15.54 0.15
CA HIS A 22 0.92 15.74 -0.77
C HIS A 22 1.43 15.62 -2.20
N TYR A 23 0.84 14.76 -3.02
CA TYR A 23 1.21 14.57 -4.43
C TYR A 23 -0.05 14.62 -5.31
N ALA A 24 0.14 14.79 -6.62
CA ALA A 24 -0.98 14.91 -7.55
C ALA A 24 -1.74 13.59 -7.69
N ASN A 25 -2.97 13.54 -7.17
CA ASN A 25 -3.78 12.32 -7.08
C ASN A 25 -5.24 12.50 -7.53
N GLY A 26 -5.60 13.65 -8.12
CA GLY A 26 -6.97 14.01 -8.51
C GLY A 26 -7.36 13.66 -9.94
N TRP A 27 -6.64 12.77 -10.62
CA TRP A 27 -6.77 12.56 -12.07
C TRP A 27 -7.81 11.50 -12.44
N PHE A 28 -8.11 10.56 -11.54
CA PHE A 28 -9.01 9.44 -11.84
C PHE A 28 -10.42 9.86 -12.24
N SER A 29 -10.93 10.97 -11.68
CA SER A 29 -12.25 11.50 -12.01
C SER A 29 -12.30 12.21 -13.36
N LYS A 30 -11.17 12.38 -14.04
CA LYS A 30 -11.05 13.03 -15.35
C LYS A 30 -10.89 12.02 -16.50
N ILE A 31 -10.83 10.73 -16.19
CA ILE A 31 -10.69 9.65 -17.17
C ILE A 31 -12.07 9.12 -17.51
N GLU A 32 -12.39 9.03 -18.80
CA GLU A 32 -13.64 8.42 -19.27
C GLU A 32 -13.79 6.97 -18.79
N ALA A 33 -15.02 6.56 -18.49
CA ALA A 33 -15.30 5.25 -17.90
C ALA A 33 -14.82 4.10 -18.80
N GLU A 34 -15.05 4.22 -20.10
CA GLU A 34 -14.60 3.24 -21.10
C GLU A 34 -13.07 3.11 -21.08
N ALA A 35 -12.36 4.23 -20.97
CA ALA A 35 -10.90 4.22 -20.92
C ALA A 35 -10.39 3.56 -19.64
N ARG A 36 -11.00 3.88 -18.49
CA ARG A 36 -10.70 3.32 -17.17
C ARG A 36 -10.91 1.81 -17.12
N ASP A 37 -11.99 1.33 -17.73
CA ASP A 37 -12.45 -0.05 -17.56
C ASP A 37 -11.80 -1.03 -18.56
N ARG A 38 -10.91 -0.54 -19.44
CA ARG A 38 -10.05 -1.36 -20.34
C ARG A 38 -9.04 -2.25 -19.61
N GLY A 39 -8.75 -1.98 -18.34
CA GLY A 39 -7.92 -2.83 -17.50
C GLY A 39 -6.40 -2.71 -17.72
N LYS A 40 -5.95 -1.61 -18.33
CA LYS A 40 -4.52 -1.29 -18.51
C LYS A 40 -4.15 0.17 -18.23
N VAL A 41 -5.11 1.00 -17.81
CA VAL A 41 -4.94 2.45 -17.78
C VAL A 41 -4.64 2.96 -16.37
N LEU A 42 -5.33 2.40 -15.37
CA LEU A 42 -5.21 2.92 -14.01
C LEU A 42 -3.84 2.65 -13.43
N GLY A 43 -3.27 1.48 -13.72
CA GLY A 43 -1.92 1.14 -13.28
C GLY A 43 -0.87 2.17 -13.73
N ASP A 44 -0.97 2.65 -14.96
CA ASP A 44 0.03 3.57 -15.52
C ASP A 44 -0.15 4.99 -14.98
N ILE A 45 -1.40 5.45 -14.84
CA ILE A 45 -1.69 6.75 -14.22
C ILE A 45 -1.28 6.78 -12.75
N ARG A 46 -1.43 5.67 -12.01
CA ARG A 46 -0.90 5.54 -10.64
C ARG A 46 0.61 5.65 -10.61
N LEU A 47 1.28 5.04 -11.59
CA LEU A 47 2.73 5.06 -11.66
C LEU A 47 3.23 6.48 -11.97
N GLU A 48 2.62 7.16 -12.93
CA GLU A 48 2.92 8.57 -13.24
C GLU A 48 2.62 9.49 -12.05
N ALA A 49 1.55 9.27 -11.29
CA ALA A 49 1.30 10.03 -10.06
C ALA A 49 2.37 9.77 -8.98
N ALA A 50 2.97 8.58 -8.98
CA ALA A 50 4.00 8.21 -8.03
C ALA A 50 5.38 8.75 -8.43
N THR A 51 5.77 8.63 -9.71
CA THR A 51 7.11 8.97 -10.20
C THR A 51 7.19 10.38 -10.79
N GLY A 52 6.10 10.85 -11.39
CA GLY A 52 6.07 12.06 -12.23
C GLY A 52 6.73 11.86 -13.60
N ASP A 53 6.98 10.61 -13.99
CA ASP A 53 7.44 10.23 -15.33
C ASP A 53 6.23 9.85 -16.20
N ASP A 54 6.27 10.17 -17.49
CA ASP A 54 5.17 9.91 -18.43
C ASP A 54 4.98 8.40 -18.64
N HIS A 55 3.80 7.90 -18.22
CA HIS A 55 3.41 6.51 -18.41
C HIS A 55 2.08 6.36 -19.14
N SER A 56 1.33 7.45 -19.34
CA SER A 56 0.02 7.40 -19.97
C SER A 56 -0.25 8.64 -20.82
N PRO A 57 -0.74 8.49 -22.07
CA PRO A 57 -1.11 9.64 -22.89
C PRO A 57 -2.37 10.38 -22.39
N LEU A 58 -3.01 9.90 -21.31
CA LEU A 58 -4.27 10.43 -20.79
C LEU A 58 -4.09 11.51 -19.72
N VAL A 59 -2.90 11.60 -19.14
CA VAL A 59 -2.56 12.59 -18.12
C VAL A 59 -1.17 13.16 -18.43
N SER A 60 -0.85 14.28 -17.81
CA SER A 60 0.50 14.81 -17.81
C SER A 60 0.75 15.37 -16.42
N ILE A 61 1.46 14.59 -15.61
CA ILE A 61 1.81 14.95 -14.24
C ILE A 61 3.25 15.47 -14.24
N PRO A 62 3.49 16.75 -13.93
CA PRO A 62 4.84 17.27 -13.85
C PRO A 62 5.68 16.47 -12.86
N LYS A 63 6.97 16.26 -13.16
CA LYS A 63 7.86 15.47 -12.29
C LYS A 63 7.87 15.92 -10.82
N HIS A 64 7.84 17.23 -10.59
CA HIS A 64 7.81 17.83 -9.25
C HIS A 64 6.49 17.62 -8.49
N ASP A 65 5.43 17.20 -9.18
CA ASP A 65 4.13 16.88 -8.60
C ASP A 65 3.97 15.40 -8.22
N GLY A 66 4.88 14.55 -8.69
CA GLY A 66 4.95 13.14 -8.33
C GLY A 66 5.36 12.91 -6.87
N ALA A 67 4.87 11.81 -6.28
CA ALA A 67 5.19 11.46 -4.90
C ALA A 67 6.70 11.30 -4.64
N ALA A 68 7.45 10.76 -5.60
CA ALA A 68 8.90 10.56 -5.51
C ALA A 68 9.66 11.89 -5.31
N ALA A 69 9.47 12.85 -6.23
CA ALA A 69 10.14 14.15 -6.18
C ALA A 69 9.78 14.93 -4.91
N ARG A 70 8.50 14.88 -4.51
CA ARG A 70 8.04 15.56 -3.29
C ARG A 70 8.61 14.93 -2.02
N SER A 71 8.74 13.59 -1.99
CA SER A 71 9.40 12.89 -0.89
C SER A 71 10.88 13.28 -0.81
N LEU A 72 11.59 13.27 -1.93
CA LEU A 72 13.00 13.65 -2.02
C LEU A 72 13.23 15.07 -1.50
N HIS A 73 12.46 16.05 -1.98
CA HIS A 73 12.59 17.43 -1.53
C HIS A 73 12.28 17.59 -0.05
N PHE A 74 11.28 16.88 0.47
CA PHE A 74 10.95 16.96 1.88
C PHE A 74 12.03 16.33 2.77
N VAL A 75 12.60 15.19 2.37
CA VAL A 75 13.71 14.55 3.10
C VAL A 75 14.98 15.42 3.08
N LYS A 76 15.31 16.06 1.96
CA LYS A 76 16.40 17.05 1.89
C LYS A 76 16.19 18.20 2.87
N TRP A 77 15.00 18.79 2.84
CA TRP A 77 14.65 19.86 3.76
C TRP A 77 14.75 19.41 5.22
N LEU A 78 14.29 18.19 5.55
CA LEU A 78 14.39 17.61 6.91
C LEU A 78 15.83 17.32 7.32
N ALA A 79 16.71 16.94 6.40
CA ALA A 79 18.13 16.75 6.69
C ALA A 79 18.80 18.07 7.11
N GLU A 80 18.42 19.18 6.47
CA GLU A 80 18.93 20.52 6.79
C GLU A 80 18.28 21.12 8.05
N ASN A 81 16.96 20.98 8.20
CA ASN A 81 16.16 21.72 9.20
C ASN A 81 15.84 20.89 10.46
N HIS A 82 16.08 19.57 10.42
CA HIS A 82 15.90 18.67 11.56
C HIS A 82 17.07 17.67 11.66
N PRO A 83 18.31 18.16 11.92
CA PRO A 83 19.51 17.32 11.89
C PRO A 83 19.50 16.18 12.93
N LYS A 84 18.77 16.34 14.04
CA LYS A 84 18.60 15.29 15.07
C LYS A 84 17.87 14.04 14.55
N GLY A 85 17.12 14.15 13.45
CA GLY A 85 16.46 13.02 12.80
C GLY A 85 17.37 12.21 11.87
N ASN A 86 18.61 12.63 11.63
CA ASN A 86 19.55 11.90 10.78
C ASN A 86 18.96 11.51 9.39
N TRP A 87 18.17 12.41 8.78
CA TRP A 87 17.43 12.12 7.54
C TRP A 87 18.34 11.90 6.32
N GLN A 88 19.59 12.38 6.37
CA GLN A 88 20.61 12.17 5.35
C GLN A 88 20.83 10.68 5.04
N GLN A 89 20.58 9.78 5.99
CA GLN A 89 20.74 8.33 5.81
C GLN A 89 19.81 7.71 4.75
N PHE A 90 18.77 8.44 4.34
CA PHE A 90 17.79 8.03 3.33
C PHE A 90 18.07 8.62 1.95
N LEU A 91 19.09 9.46 1.79
CA LEU A 91 19.51 10.04 0.51
C LEU A 91 20.63 9.22 -0.13
N THR A 92 20.71 9.22 -1.45
CA THR A 92 21.91 8.78 -2.17
C THR A 92 23.11 9.66 -1.83
N ASP A 93 24.33 9.20 -2.12
CA ASP A 93 25.56 9.94 -1.79
C ASP A 93 25.62 11.33 -2.45
N ASP A 94 25.13 11.42 -3.69
CA ASP A 94 24.99 12.68 -4.45
C ASP A 94 23.69 13.44 -4.12
N GLN A 95 22.86 12.88 -3.25
CA GLN A 95 21.54 13.36 -2.87
C GLN A 95 20.60 13.57 -4.07
N SER A 96 20.79 12.92 -5.21
CA SER A 96 19.91 13.06 -6.36
C SER A 96 18.60 12.27 -6.21
N ASP A 97 18.55 11.28 -5.32
CA ASP A 97 17.37 10.44 -5.06
C ASP A 97 17.31 9.93 -3.60
N LEU A 98 16.22 9.25 -3.26
CA LEU A 98 16.07 8.45 -2.05
C LEU A 98 16.68 7.06 -2.23
N LEU A 99 17.24 6.51 -1.15
CA LEU A 99 17.59 5.09 -1.06
C LEU A 99 16.31 4.26 -0.87
N TRP A 100 15.55 4.05 -1.95
CA TRP A 100 14.24 3.38 -1.94
C TRP A 100 14.25 1.99 -1.29
N ASP A 101 15.35 1.26 -1.35
CA ASP A 101 15.55 -0.02 -0.65
C ASP A 101 15.51 0.09 0.89
N LYS A 102 15.55 1.31 1.44
CA LYS A 102 15.32 1.63 2.86
C LYS A 102 13.93 2.20 3.15
N VAL A 103 13.12 2.48 2.13
CA VAL A 103 11.83 3.16 2.25
C VAL A 103 10.69 2.14 2.33
N ILE A 104 9.72 2.40 3.20
CA ILE A 104 8.45 1.66 3.26
C ILE A 104 7.39 2.49 2.54
N LEU A 105 6.74 1.91 1.52
CA LEU A 105 5.56 2.52 0.91
C LEU A 105 4.32 2.03 1.66
N SER A 106 3.56 2.95 2.23
CA SER A 106 2.33 2.64 2.95
C SER A 106 1.19 3.52 2.44
N GLY A 107 0.00 2.94 2.36
CA GLY A 107 -1.17 3.72 2.02
C GLY A 107 -2.46 2.98 2.31
N ILE A 108 -3.55 3.75 2.29
CA ILE A 108 -4.91 3.25 2.45
C ILE A 108 -5.73 3.52 1.19
N SER A 109 -6.56 2.56 0.79
CA SER A 109 -7.48 2.72 -0.34
C SER A 109 -6.74 3.13 -1.62
N HIS A 110 -6.99 4.32 -2.16
CA HIS A 110 -6.22 4.90 -3.26
C HIS A 110 -4.70 4.84 -3.02
N GLY A 111 -4.24 5.20 -1.83
CA GLY A 111 -2.82 5.18 -1.48
C GLY A 111 -2.25 3.76 -1.39
N SER A 112 -3.07 2.79 -0.97
CA SER A 112 -2.66 1.37 -0.97
C SER A 112 -2.43 0.88 -2.39
N THR A 113 -3.34 1.21 -3.32
CA THR A 113 -3.19 0.83 -4.71
C THR A 113 -1.97 1.50 -5.35
N THR A 114 -1.77 2.80 -5.12
CA THR A 114 -0.58 3.51 -5.64
C THR A 114 0.72 2.93 -5.06
N ALA A 115 0.78 2.67 -3.75
CA ALA A 115 1.96 2.07 -3.12
C ALA A 115 2.30 0.69 -3.73
N ALA A 116 1.30 -0.17 -3.90
CA ALA A 116 1.50 -1.48 -4.48
C ALA A 116 1.93 -1.41 -5.95
N ARG A 117 1.30 -0.55 -6.76
CA ARG A 117 1.64 -0.35 -8.17
C ARG A 117 3.03 0.23 -8.35
N TRP A 118 3.40 1.21 -7.52
CA TRP A 118 4.73 1.80 -7.53
C TRP A 118 5.79 0.75 -7.17
N ALA A 119 5.54 -0.09 -6.15
CA ALA A 119 6.47 -1.13 -5.75
C ALA A 119 6.69 -2.24 -6.81
N LYS A 120 5.76 -2.41 -7.77
CA LYS A 120 6.01 -3.24 -8.95
C LYS A 120 7.15 -2.67 -9.81
N HIS A 121 7.29 -1.35 -9.86
CA HIS A 121 8.28 -0.63 -10.67
C HIS A 121 9.57 -0.30 -9.89
N GLN A 122 9.44 0.19 -8.65
CA GLN A 122 10.54 0.58 -7.79
C GLN A 122 10.72 -0.47 -6.69
N LYS A 123 11.93 -1.01 -6.55
CA LYS A 123 12.25 -1.87 -5.41
C LYS A 123 12.26 -1.01 -4.14
N VAL A 124 11.49 -1.46 -3.14
CA VAL A 124 11.39 -0.80 -1.83
C VAL A 124 11.62 -1.78 -0.68
N ALA A 125 11.84 -1.25 0.52
CA ALA A 125 12.06 -2.08 1.71
C ALA A 125 10.83 -2.93 2.05
N ARG A 126 9.63 -2.34 1.92
CA ARG A 126 8.35 -2.95 2.28
C ARG A 126 7.17 -2.19 1.67
N VAL A 127 6.05 -2.89 1.46
CA VAL A 127 4.77 -2.30 1.10
C VAL A 127 3.72 -2.65 2.17
N VAL A 128 3.05 -1.65 2.73
CA VAL A 128 1.93 -1.83 3.68
C VAL A 128 0.64 -1.32 3.05
N MET A 129 -0.31 -2.22 2.87
CA MET A 129 -1.54 -2.02 2.08
C MET A 129 -2.75 -2.07 3.01
N PHE A 130 -3.28 -0.92 3.37
CA PHE A 130 -4.53 -0.82 4.13
C PHE A 130 -5.72 -0.72 3.17
N SER A 131 -6.73 -1.57 3.33
CA SER A 131 -7.97 -1.51 2.53
C SER A 131 -7.72 -1.39 1.02
N GLY A 132 -6.89 -2.29 0.49
CA GLY A 132 -6.43 -2.29 -0.88
C GLY A 132 -5.44 -3.43 -1.16
N PRO A 133 -4.89 -3.51 -2.38
CA PRO A 133 -5.15 -2.62 -3.53
C PRO A 133 -6.54 -2.80 -4.16
N ARG A 134 -7.05 -1.74 -4.77
CA ARG A 134 -8.26 -1.74 -5.62
C ARG A 134 -7.90 -1.25 -7.02
N ASP A 135 -8.23 -2.05 -8.04
CA ASP A 135 -8.25 -1.71 -9.46
C ASP A 135 -8.84 -2.94 -10.18
N GLN A 136 -10.16 -3.12 -10.03
CA GLN A 136 -10.80 -4.43 -10.16
C GLN A 136 -10.73 -5.06 -11.56
N LEU A 137 -10.57 -4.24 -12.60
CA LEU A 137 -10.48 -4.70 -13.99
C LEU A 137 -9.05 -4.72 -14.52
N GLU A 138 -8.09 -4.19 -13.75
CA GLU A 138 -6.70 -4.09 -14.20
C GLU A 138 -5.93 -5.41 -13.99
N SER A 139 -4.87 -5.54 -14.77
CA SER A 139 -3.94 -6.68 -14.70
C SER A 139 -2.57 -6.34 -14.09
N TRP A 140 -2.31 -5.07 -13.76
CA TRP A 140 -0.98 -4.62 -13.34
C TRP A 140 -0.46 -5.34 -12.09
N GLN A 141 -1.37 -5.82 -11.23
CA GLN A 141 -1.05 -6.55 -10.00
C GLN A 141 -0.18 -7.79 -10.30
N GLY A 142 -0.44 -8.44 -11.42
CA GLY A 142 0.27 -9.65 -11.88
C GLY A 142 1.53 -9.39 -12.72
N LEU A 143 1.95 -8.13 -12.89
CA LEU A 143 3.22 -7.83 -13.59
C LEU A 143 4.42 -8.41 -12.82
N GLU A 144 5.59 -8.43 -13.44
CA GLU A 144 6.83 -8.61 -12.69
C GLU A 144 6.99 -7.49 -11.64
N SER A 145 7.64 -7.80 -10.52
CA SER A 145 7.76 -6.89 -9.40
C SER A 145 9.22 -6.62 -9.06
N ALA A 146 9.63 -5.36 -9.12
CA ALA A 146 10.93 -4.92 -8.61
C ALA A 146 11.05 -5.18 -7.10
N THR A 147 9.96 -4.99 -6.34
CA THR A 147 9.89 -5.39 -4.94
C THR A 147 9.50 -6.85 -4.80
N PRO A 148 10.28 -7.69 -4.10
CA PRO A 148 9.90 -9.08 -3.81
C PRO A 148 8.52 -9.21 -3.14
N ALA A 149 7.71 -10.18 -3.58
CA ALA A 149 6.32 -10.33 -3.13
C ALA A 149 6.18 -10.59 -1.61
N ASN A 150 7.20 -11.20 -0.97
CA ASN A 150 7.22 -11.41 0.49
C ASN A 150 7.33 -10.12 1.31
N ARG A 151 7.52 -8.96 0.67
CA ARG A 151 7.60 -7.63 1.30
C ARG A 151 6.29 -6.85 1.25
N TYR A 152 5.23 -7.41 0.65
CA TYR A 152 3.91 -6.81 0.62
C TYR A 152 3.07 -7.34 1.79
N PHE A 153 2.42 -6.45 2.53
CA PHE A 153 1.57 -6.80 3.66
C PHE A 153 0.21 -6.13 3.51
N GLY A 154 -0.87 -6.91 3.51
CA GLY A 154 -2.25 -6.44 3.43
C GLY A 154 -2.94 -6.45 4.78
N PHE A 155 -3.74 -5.42 5.07
CA PHE A 155 -4.67 -5.39 6.18
C PHE A 155 -5.99 -4.68 5.81
N THR A 156 -7.11 -5.37 5.96
CA THR A 156 -8.44 -4.82 5.63
C THR A 156 -9.53 -5.39 6.54
N HIS A 157 -10.74 -4.85 6.43
CA HIS A 157 -11.91 -5.31 7.15
C HIS A 157 -12.82 -6.12 6.21
N ILE A 158 -13.41 -7.22 6.67
CA ILE A 158 -14.22 -8.10 5.79
C ILE A 158 -15.50 -7.44 5.24
N LEU A 159 -16.02 -6.43 5.94
CA LEU A 159 -17.16 -5.62 5.49
C LEU A 159 -16.76 -4.39 4.66
N ASP A 160 -15.48 -4.22 4.35
CA ASP A 160 -15.07 -3.21 3.36
C ASP A 160 -15.66 -3.60 2.00
N GLY A 161 -16.22 -2.63 1.27
CA GLY A 161 -16.78 -2.83 -0.07
C GLY A 161 -15.76 -3.40 -1.06
N GLY A 162 -14.46 -3.14 -0.87
CA GLY A 162 -13.44 -3.79 -1.69
C GLY A 162 -13.19 -5.26 -1.36
N TRP A 163 -13.50 -5.69 -0.13
CA TRP A 163 -13.45 -7.11 0.24
C TRP A 163 -14.69 -7.85 -0.28
N THR A 164 -15.90 -7.34 0.01
CA THR A 164 -17.15 -7.96 -0.45
C THR A 164 -17.30 -7.96 -1.98
N GLY A 165 -16.70 -6.97 -2.64
CA GLY A 165 -16.57 -6.90 -4.10
C GLY A 165 -15.50 -7.81 -4.70
N ASP A 166 -14.80 -8.63 -3.91
CA ASP A 166 -13.64 -9.46 -4.29
C ASP A 166 -12.43 -8.70 -4.85
N HIS A 167 -12.41 -7.36 -4.74
CA HIS A 167 -11.32 -6.56 -5.28
C HIS A 167 -9.98 -6.83 -4.56
N TYR A 168 -10.04 -6.99 -3.24
CA TYR A 168 -8.85 -7.17 -2.39
C TYR A 168 -8.32 -8.60 -2.45
N CYS A 169 -9.16 -9.62 -2.30
CA CYS A 169 -8.72 -11.01 -2.44
C CYS A 169 -8.12 -11.25 -3.84
N ARG A 170 -8.75 -10.71 -4.90
CA ARG A 170 -8.23 -10.82 -6.27
C ARG A 170 -6.86 -10.16 -6.38
N SER A 171 -6.73 -8.93 -5.90
CA SER A 171 -5.46 -8.21 -5.95
C SER A 171 -4.36 -8.94 -5.16
N TRP A 172 -4.68 -9.49 -3.99
CA TRP A 172 -3.72 -10.25 -3.17
C TRP A 172 -3.30 -11.56 -3.84
N GLN A 173 -4.21 -12.25 -4.54
CA GLN A 173 -3.85 -13.42 -5.34
C GLN A 173 -2.95 -13.05 -6.52
N MET A 174 -3.28 -11.98 -7.26
CA MET A 174 -2.45 -11.51 -8.38
C MET A 174 -1.07 -11.00 -7.95
N LEU A 175 -0.95 -10.49 -6.72
CA LEU A 175 0.33 -10.14 -6.11
C LEU A 175 1.12 -11.36 -5.59
N GLY A 176 0.53 -12.57 -5.61
CA GLY A 176 1.18 -13.80 -5.16
C GLY A 176 1.27 -13.93 -3.64
N LEU A 177 0.42 -13.24 -2.86
CA LEU A 177 0.55 -13.23 -1.40
C LEU A 177 0.19 -14.58 -0.74
N ALA A 178 -0.47 -15.48 -1.47
CA ALA A 178 -0.80 -16.81 -0.99
C ALA A 178 0.44 -17.70 -0.77
N GLU A 179 1.56 -17.38 -1.40
CA GLU A 179 2.87 -18.02 -1.18
C GLU A 179 3.46 -17.72 0.21
N PHE A 180 2.88 -16.78 0.95
CA PHE A 180 3.42 -16.30 2.24
C PHE A 180 2.39 -16.37 3.37
N GLY A 181 1.59 -17.44 3.41
CA GLY A 181 0.62 -17.70 4.49
C GLY A 181 -0.84 -17.46 4.09
N SER A 182 -1.76 -18.12 4.81
CA SER A 182 -3.22 -18.00 4.67
C SER A 182 -3.74 -16.59 4.94
N ILE A 183 -5.00 -16.28 4.59
CA ILE A 183 -5.68 -15.13 5.19
C ILE A 183 -5.82 -15.38 6.69
N VAL A 184 -5.49 -14.39 7.52
CA VAL A 184 -5.51 -14.48 8.99
C VAL A 184 -6.40 -13.40 9.59
N ASN A 185 -7.38 -13.80 10.39
CA ASN A 185 -8.15 -12.88 11.21
C ASN A 185 -7.33 -12.47 12.44
N VAL A 186 -6.97 -11.20 12.53
CA VAL A 186 -6.19 -10.66 13.64
C VAL A 186 -6.97 -10.67 14.94
N ASP A 187 -8.30 -10.60 14.91
CA ASP A 187 -9.14 -10.59 16.12
C ASP A 187 -9.09 -11.93 16.87
N GLU A 188 -8.83 -13.02 16.14
CA GLU A 188 -8.82 -14.40 16.65
C GLU A 188 -7.40 -14.96 16.80
N THR A 189 -6.42 -14.35 16.14
CA THR A 189 -5.04 -14.86 16.06
C THR A 189 -4.08 -13.91 16.77
N GLN A 190 -3.14 -14.46 17.54
CA GLN A 190 -2.07 -13.67 18.16
C GLN A 190 -0.88 -13.48 17.22
N LYS A 191 -0.01 -12.50 17.52
CA LYS A 191 1.29 -12.37 16.84
C LYS A 191 2.08 -13.68 16.95
N PRO A 192 2.78 -14.12 15.89
CA PRO A 192 3.10 -13.38 14.67
C PRO A 192 2.11 -13.59 13.51
N PHE A 193 0.81 -13.85 13.79
CA PHE A 193 -0.24 -13.99 12.77
C PHE A 193 0.09 -15.04 11.71
N SER A 194 0.62 -16.19 12.15
CA SER A 194 1.09 -17.27 11.28
C SER A 194 2.09 -16.81 10.21
N HIS A 195 2.82 -15.72 10.48
CA HIS A 195 3.74 -15.06 9.54
C HIS A 195 3.11 -14.62 8.21
N SER A 196 1.78 -14.48 8.18
CA SER A 196 1.01 -14.18 6.97
C SER A 196 1.22 -12.75 6.46
N ARG A 197 1.13 -12.59 5.13
CA ARG A 197 1.06 -11.28 4.46
C ARG A 197 -0.37 -10.78 4.23
N ARG A 198 -1.38 -11.55 4.65
CA ARG A 198 -2.80 -11.34 4.33
C ARG A 198 -3.63 -11.26 5.61
N LEU A 199 -3.71 -10.08 6.21
CA LEU A 199 -4.43 -9.88 7.47
C LEU A 199 -5.83 -9.32 7.21
N ILE A 200 -6.81 -9.82 7.95
CA ILE A 200 -8.16 -9.26 8.00
C ILE A 200 -8.60 -9.02 9.44
N THR A 201 -9.65 -8.22 9.60
CA THR A 201 -10.42 -8.09 10.84
C THR A 201 -11.91 -8.19 10.52
N ASN A 202 -12.68 -8.71 11.47
CA ASN A 202 -14.13 -8.75 11.45
C ASN A 202 -14.75 -8.03 12.66
N CYS A 203 -13.97 -7.13 13.29
CA CYS A 203 -14.42 -6.40 14.45
C CYS A 203 -15.72 -5.63 14.20
N ASP A 204 -16.54 -5.43 15.23
CA ASP A 204 -17.80 -4.73 15.03
C ASP A 204 -17.62 -3.30 14.50
N VAL A 205 -18.24 -3.03 13.37
CA VAL A 205 -18.31 -1.72 12.70
C VAL A 205 -19.76 -1.24 12.52
N GLN A 206 -20.72 -1.91 13.17
CA GLN A 206 -22.16 -1.65 13.09
C GLN A 206 -22.64 -1.74 11.63
N GLU A 207 -22.22 -2.79 10.93
CA GLU A 207 -22.54 -3.07 9.52
C GLU A 207 -22.20 -1.93 8.54
N ASN A 208 -21.36 -0.98 8.97
CA ASN A 208 -21.06 0.21 8.19
C ASN A 208 -19.79 0.00 7.35
N SER A 209 -19.97 -0.18 6.04
CA SER A 209 -18.87 -0.38 5.09
C SER A 209 -17.88 0.79 5.04
N SER A 210 -18.33 2.03 5.25
CA SER A 210 -17.45 3.21 5.32
C SER A 210 -16.57 3.19 6.58
N ARG A 211 -17.10 2.70 7.71
CA ARG A 211 -16.30 2.46 8.92
C ARG A 211 -15.33 1.31 8.68
N ALA A 212 -15.80 0.19 8.14
CA ALA A 212 -14.96 -0.95 7.76
C ALA A 212 -13.76 -0.51 6.90
N HIS A 213 -14.00 0.40 5.95
CA HIS A 213 -12.97 0.87 5.04
C HIS A 213 -11.81 1.60 5.73
N SER A 214 -12.10 2.35 6.80
CA SER A 214 -11.12 3.20 7.48
C SER A 214 -10.67 2.68 8.84
N ILE A 215 -11.32 1.64 9.38
CA ILE A 215 -11.06 1.19 10.76
C ILE A 215 -9.62 0.69 10.93
N VAL A 216 -9.03 0.06 9.92
CA VAL A 216 -7.70 -0.57 9.97
C VAL A 216 -6.53 0.41 10.13
N VAL A 217 -6.79 1.71 9.98
CA VAL A 217 -5.83 2.79 10.28
C VAL A 217 -6.26 3.67 11.44
N ARG A 218 -7.37 3.36 12.14
CA ARG A 218 -7.92 4.18 13.23
C ARG A 218 -7.98 3.39 14.53
N GLY A 219 -7.49 3.97 15.63
CA GLY A 219 -7.56 3.38 16.97
C GLY A 219 -6.28 2.62 17.34
N ARG A 220 -5.27 3.37 17.79
CA ARG A 220 -3.96 2.84 18.20
C ARG A 220 -4.05 1.67 19.17
N GLU A 221 -4.86 1.79 20.22
CA GLU A 221 -5.01 0.76 21.26
C GLU A 221 -5.41 -0.61 20.69
N LYS A 222 -6.17 -0.60 19.58
CA LYS A 222 -6.65 -1.82 18.94
C LYS A 222 -5.63 -2.41 17.96
N TRP A 223 -4.92 -1.55 17.24
CA TRP A 223 -4.12 -1.97 16.09
C TRP A 223 -2.62 -1.90 16.29
N ASP A 224 -2.09 -1.38 17.40
CA ASP A 224 -0.65 -1.27 17.61
C ASP A 224 0.08 -2.61 17.38
N ARG A 225 -0.51 -3.72 17.85
CA ARG A 225 0.04 -5.05 17.54
C ARG A 225 0.06 -5.32 16.03
N VAL A 226 -1.02 -5.03 15.31
CA VAL A 226 -1.09 -5.28 13.86
C VAL A 226 -0.14 -4.34 13.11
N TRP A 227 -0.11 -3.05 13.42
CA TRP A 227 0.79 -2.08 12.81
C TRP A 227 2.27 -2.43 13.05
N SER A 228 2.66 -2.71 14.30
CA SER A 228 4.01 -3.17 14.60
C SER A 228 4.39 -4.39 13.76
N TYR A 229 3.49 -5.38 13.60
CA TYR A 229 3.74 -6.51 12.71
C TYR A 229 3.92 -6.07 11.25
N LEU A 230 2.96 -5.32 10.71
CA LEU A 230 2.97 -4.87 9.31
C LEU A 230 4.23 -4.06 8.98
N PHE A 231 4.74 -3.23 9.90
CA PHE A 231 5.88 -2.35 9.65
C PHE A 231 7.25 -2.93 10.03
N THR A 232 7.31 -3.88 10.96
CA THR A 232 8.60 -4.36 11.51
C THR A 232 8.86 -5.86 11.37
N HIS A 233 7.84 -6.70 11.13
CA HIS A 233 8.02 -8.16 11.07
C HIS A 233 9.08 -8.56 10.02
N PRO A 234 10.03 -9.47 10.31
CA PRO A 234 11.07 -9.86 9.35
C PRO A 234 10.48 -10.39 8.04
N VAL A 235 10.88 -9.81 6.91
CA VAL A 235 10.31 -10.12 5.59
C VAL A 235 10.57 -11.55 5.11
N ASN A 236 11.62 -12.19 5.63
CA ASN A 236 11.97 -13.58 5.31
C ASN A 236 11.28 -14.61 6.23
N GLN A 237 10.60 -14.18 7.30
CA GLN A 237 9.73 -15.05 8.08
C GLN A 237 8.33 -14.98 7.48
N VAL A 238 7.96 -16.05 6.77
CA VAL A 238 6.73 -16.17 5.99
C VAL A 238 5.93 -17.38 6.45
N GLY A 239 4.60 -17.31 6.31
CA GLY A 239 3.73 -18.46 6.55
C GLY A 239 3.80 -19.47 5.40
N ASP A 240 3.28 -20.68 5.64
CA ASP A 240 3.24 -21.73 4.61
C ASP A 240 2.41 -21.29 3.39
N PRO A 241 2.87 -21.61 2.16
CA PRO A 241 2.08 -21.40 0.96
C PRO A 241 0.73 -22.12 1.04
N VAL A 242 -0.32 -21.48 0.54
CA VAL A 242 -1.65 -22.09 0.42
C VAL A 242 -2.21 -21.91 -0.99
N PRO A 243 -3.18 -22.75 -1.42
CA PRO A 243 -3.87 -22.55 -2.69
C PRO A 243 -4.57 -21.20 -2.78
N SER A 244 -4.92 -20.80 -4.01
CA SER A 244 -5.76 -19.63 -4.27
C SER A 244 -7.08 -19.70 -3.51
N ASP A 245 -7.59 -18.55 -3.08
CA ASP A 245 -8.82 -18.47 -2.29
C ASP A 245 -10.02 -18.85 -3.17
N PRO A 246 -10.72 -19.97 -2.88
CA PRO A 246 -11.72 -20.55 -3.78
C PRO A 246 -12.98 -19.70 -3.91
N ASN A 247 -13.25 -18.82 -2.92
CA ASN A 247 -14.42 -17.95 -2.89
C ASN A 247 -14.16 -16.57 -3.51
N CYS A 248 -12.97 -16.34 -4.06
CA CYS A 248 -12.62 -15.06 -4.66
C CYS A 248 -12.91 -15.06 -6.16
N THR A 249 -13.79 -14.16 -6.62
CA THR A 249 -14.05 -13.98 -8.05
C THR A 249 -12.87 -13.27 -8.73
N MET A 250 -12.18 -13.97 -9.63
CA MET A 250 -11.00 -13.41 -10.33
C MET A 250 -11.36 -12.58 -11.56
N ASP A 251 -12.44 -12.93 -12.28
CA ASP A 251 -12.96 -12.11 -13.38
C ASP A 251 -14.13 -11.25 -12.89
N LEU A 252 -13.83 -9.97 -12.67
CA LEU A 252 -14.77 -9.01 -12.11
C LEU A 252 -15.54 -8.21 -13.17
N ARG A 253 -15.37 -8.53 -14.47
CA ARG A 253 -16.11 -7.82 -15.54
C ARG A 253 -17.62 -8.05 -15.50
N ASN A 254 -18.05 -9.16 -14.91
CA ASN A 254 -19.44 -9.61 -14.89
C ASN A 254 -20.03 -9.68 -13.47
N LYS A 255 -19.34 -9.09 -12.47
CA LYS A 255 -19.79 -9.07 -11.08
C LYS A 255 -20.59 -7.81 -10.76
#